data_AF-A0AAU4S0Z2-F1
#
_entry.id   AF-A0AAU4S0Z2-F1
#
_cell.length_a   1.000
_cell.length_b   1.000
_cell.length_c   1.000
_cell.angle_alpha   90.00
_cell.angle_beta   90.00
_cell.angle_gamma   90.00
#
_symmetry.space_group_name_H-M   'P 1'
#
loop_
_entity.id
_entity.type
_entity.pdbx_description
1 polymer ?
#
loop_
_entity_poly.entity_id
_entity_poly.type
_entity_poly.pdbx_seq_one_letter_code
_entity_poly.pdbx_strand_id
1 'polypeptide(L)'
;MTDARAEDEPPLTAETLAFLTRPGLKRLWTAARTRLERSGLLPAGTIRLQDLDTEEREALSLLLARPVTGPTATIRLPDLDTRLRTSAVGRSLAATLRALGPPLTDRRAVRDAAQAERTRLWTATEMALAATPLADQAWARQWLEEIRRGGTLTRQPSGRTALTTITQAIETLATLFPGTGTDPTPATWGRGELATRTTGSAHGLDDGTLLARLVQRGIAVARGVDFPSDAPGRRALWRQASVTPDEVSSTVLTYGLRPTGATWQEAGLRQRADHRLEAHLTLRELRALHLTFPPRTRIHVCENPRVVEAAADTACTAPLICTSGSAATVVLTLLDTLSAAGCAFAYHGDFDWPGIVLANRVIGRYQAEPWRMAAADYEYLATRAELQGTPPLPLTGTPIEATWDAELAATMDALGVALHEEAALDLLLGDLAEP
;
A
#
# COMPACT_ATOMS: atom_id res chain seq x y z
N MET A 1 5.99 -26.28 -41.31
CA MET A 1 7.05 -26.47 -42.33
C MET A 1 8.04 -25.35 -42.15
N THR A 2 9.22 -25.74 -41.71
CA THR A 2 10.20 -24.99 -40.94
C THR A 2 10.96 -23.97 -41.79
N ASP A 3 11.18 -22.79 -41.20
CA ASP A 3 11.93 -21.65 -41.75
C ASP A 3 13.43 -21.97 -41.83
N ALA A 4 13.82 -22.80 -42.79
CA ALA A 4 15.17 -23.31 -42.98
C ALA A 4 15.92 -22.65 -44.16
N ARG A 5 15.63 -21.38 -44.47
CA ARG A 5 16.30 -20.64 -45.58
C ARG A 5 16.92 -19.31 -45.16
N ALA A 6 17.23 -19.12 -43.88
CA ALA A 6 17.78 -17.87 -43.38
C ALA A 6 19.32 -17.72 -43.52
N GLU A 7 20.06 -18.73 -43.98
CA GLU A 7 21.53 -18.76 -43.81
C GLU A 7 22.42 -18.72 -45.05
N ASP A 8 21.92 -18.51 -46.27
CA ASP A 8 22.80 -18.55 -47.46
C ASP A 8 22.46 -17.50 -48.53
N GLU A 9 22.36 -16.22 -48.14
CA GLU A 9 22.37 -15.10 -49.09
C GLU A 9 23.77 -14.46 -49.12
N PRO A 10 24.44 -14.36 -50.29
CA PRO A 10 25.82 -13.88 -50.40
C PRO A 10 25.98 -12.44 -49.86
N PRO A 11 27.18 -12.10 -49.33
CA PRO A 11 27.44 -10.74 -48.85
C PRO A 11 27.28 -9.72 -49.98
N LEU A 12 26.72 -8.55 -49.65
CA LEU A 12 26.59 -7.45 -50.61
C LEU A 12 27.98 -7.04 -51.10
N THR A 13 28.15 -6.88 -52.42
CA THR A 13 29.38 -6.30 -52.96
C THR A 13 29.54 -4.86 -52.47
N ALA A 14 30.79 -4.38 -52.36
CA ALA A 14 31.07 -3.01 -51.91
C ALA A 14 30.35 -1.95 -52.75
N GLU A 15 30.28 -2.16 -54.07
CA GLU A 15 29.57 -1.28 -55.01
C GLU A 15 28.05 -1.26 -54.77
N THR A 16 27.45 -2.43 -54.53
CA THR A 16 26.02 -2.54 -54.23
C THR A 16 25.68 -1.87 -52.90
N LEU A 17 26.53 -2.07 -51.88
CA LEU A 17 26.35 -1.43 -50.59
C LEU A 17 26.46 0.09 -50.70
N ALA A 18 27.46 0.60 -51.44
CA ALA A 18 27.64 2.04 -51.69
C ALA A 18 26.45 2.67 -52.43
N PHE A 19 25.84 1.94 -53.37
CA PHE A 19 24.60 2.37 -54.01
C PHE A 19 23.43 2.43 -53.03
N LEU A 20 23.23 1.38 -52.22
CA LEU A 20 22.10 1.27 -51.29
C LEU A 20 22.18 2.26 -50.12
N THR A 21 23.37 2.74 -49.75
CA THR A 21 23.60 3.72 -48.68
C THR A 21 23.58 5.17 -49.15
N ARG A 22 23.28 5.44 -50.43
CA ARG A 22 23.13 6.80 -50.96
C ARG A 22 22.14 7.62 -50.12
N PRO A 23 22.42 8.91 -49.83
CA PRO A 23 21.54 9.74 -49.02
C PRO A 23 20.09 9.79 -49.55
N GLY A 24 19.93 9.86 -50.87
CA GLY A 24 18.62 9.83 -51.54
C GLY A 24 17.76 8.56 -51.31
N LEU A 25 18.30 7.45 -50.77
CA LEU A 25 17.53 6.24 -50.43
C LEU A 25 17.19 6.13 -48.94
N LYS A 26 17.71 7.01 -48.08
CA LYS A 26 17.53 6.93 -46.62
C LYS A 26 16.06 6.99 -46.20
N ARG A 27 15.27 7.91 -46.81
CA ARG A 27 13.83 8.05 -46.52
C ARG A 27 13.04 6.83 -46.98
N LEU A 28 13.40 6.24 -48.12
CA LEU A 28 12.85 4.97 -48.57
C LEU A 28 13.11 3.86 -47.55
N TRP A 29 14.36 3.63 -47.15
CA TRP A 29 14.70 2.53 -46.25
C TRP A 29 14.08 2.68 -44.86
N THR A 30 13.98 3.91 -44.35
CA THR A 30 13.29 4.22 -43.10
C THR A 30 11.80 3.88 -43.18
N ALA A 31 11.14 4.28 -44.27
CA ALA A 31 9.74 3.99 -44.50
C ALA A 31 9.50 2.49 -44.76
N ALA A 32 10.39 1.84 -45.52
CA ALA A 32 10.35 0.41 -45.82
C ALA A 32 10.50 -0.43 -44.56
N ARG A 33 11.48 -0.12 -43.71
CA ARG A 33 11.66 -0.73 -42.40
C ARG A 33 10.42 -0.57 -41.53
N THR A 34 9.93 0.65 -41.37
CA THR A 34 8.74 0.93 -40.54
C THR A 34 7.52 0.15 -41.01
N ARG A 35 7.30 0.08 -42.33
CA ARG A 35 6.18 -0.65 -42.91
C ARG A 35 6.35 -2.17 -42.76
N LEU A 36 7.55 -2.69 -43.05
CA LEU A 36 7.89 -4.10 -42.99
C LEU A 36 7.80 -4.66 -41.56
N GLU A 37 8.29 -3.92 -40.56
CA GLU A 37 8.16 -4.26 -39.14
C GLU A 37 6.69 -4.28 -38.67
N ARG A 38 5.82 -3.45 -39.27
CA ARG A 38 4.38 -3.44 -38.96
C ARG A 38 3.60 -4.57 -39.64
N SER A 39 4.06 -5.06 -40.79
CA SER A 39 3.39 -6.09 -41.61
C SER A 39 3.83 -7.53 -41.31
N GLY A 40 4.59 -7.75 -40.24
CA GLY A 40 5.09 -9.09 -39.90
C GLY A 40 6.25 -9.56 -40.76
N LEU A 41 7.13 -8.63 -41.17
CA LEU A 41 8.26 -8.87 -42.06
C LEU A 41 7.92 -9.40 -43.46
N LEU A 42 6.64 -9.35 -43.82
CA LEU A 42 6.16 -9.62 -45.18
C LEU A 42 6.20 -8.33 -46.01
N PRO A 43 6.74 -8.36 -47.25
CA PRO A 43 6.82 -7.19 -48.12
C PRO A 43 5.42 -6.88 -48.69
N ALA A 44 4.52 -6.35 -47.86
CA ALA A 44 3.12 -6.14 -48.18
C ALA A 44 2.67 -4.68 -48.05
N GLY A 45 1.83 -4.25 -48.98
CA GLY A 45 1.29 -2.89 -49.06
C GLY A 45 2.21 -1.91 -49.76
N THR A 46 2.06 -0.62 -49.42
CA THR A 46 2.59 0.48 -50.21
C THR A 46 3.15 1.58 -49.32
N ILE A 47 4.20 2.24 -49.80
CA ILE A 47 4.81 3.42 -49.19
C ILE A 47 4.61 4.59 -50.13
N ARG A 48 4.24 5.74 -49.57
CA ARG A 48 4.16 7.00 -50.28
C ARG A 48 5.21 7.94 -49.72
N LEU A 49 6.13 8.38 -50.58
CA LEU A 49 7.11 9.42 -50.29
C LEU A 49 6.64 10.70 -50.98
N GLN A 50 6.61 11.82 -50.25
CA GLN A 50 6.20 13.14 -50.73
C GLN A 50 7.39 14.09 -50.65
N ASP A 51 7.30 15.21 -51.38
CA ASP A 51 8.31 16.27 -51.42
C ASP A 51 9.71 15.72 -51.73
N LEU A 52 9.79 14.95 -52.82
CA LEU A 52 11.06 14.36 -53.26
C LEU A 52 11.98 15.41 -53.86
N ASP A 53 13.23 15.46 -53.36
CA ASP A 53 14.26 16.30 -53.97
C ASP A 53 14.84 15.67 -55.25
N THR A 54 15.82 16.33 -55.87
CA THR A 54 16.45 15.83 -57.10
C THR A 54 17.29 14.58 -56.85
N GLU A 55 17.99 14.49 -55.71
CA GLU A 55 18.84 13.35 -55.36
C GLU A 55 18.01 12.09 -55.05
N GLU A 56 16.91 12.25 -54.33
CA GLU A 56 15.94 11.19 -54.05
C GLU A 56 15.27 10.70 -55.33
N ARG A 57 14.88 11.59 -56.24
CA ARG A 57 14.29 11.21 -57.54
C ARG A 57 15.25 10.40 -58.39
N GLU A 58 16.51 10.83 -58.48
CA GLU A 58 17.55 10.10 -59.20
C GLU A 58 17.79 8.72 -58.59
N ALA A 59 18.02 8.66 -57.27
CA ALA A 59 18.29 7.41 -56.57
C ALA A 59 17.13 6.41 -56.63
N LEU A 60 15.89 6.89 -56.48
CA LEU A 60 14.68 6.07 -56.63
C LEU A 60 14.49 5.60 -58.07
N SER A 61 14.80 6.43 -59.06
CA SER A 61 14.67 6.05 -60.47
C SER A 61 15.63 4.92 -60.85
N LEU A 62 16.87 5.00 -60.36
CA LEU A 62 17.89 3.97 -60.53
C LEU A 62 17.49 2.67 -59.82
N LEU A 63 17.02 2.75 -58.57
CA LEU A 63 16.63 1.58 -57.78
C LEU A 63 15.40 0.86 -58.35
N LEU A 64 14.41 1.61 -58.82
CA LEU A 64 13.15 1.06 -59.32
C LEU A 64 13.18 0.72 -60.82
N ALA A 65 14.28 1.06 -61.51
CA ALA A 65 14.44 0.94 -62.97
C ALA A 65 13.29 1.59 -63.76
N ARG A 66 12.79 2.74 -63.28
CA ARG A 66 11.74 3.55 -63.94
C ARG A 66 11.88 5.03 -63.56
N PRO A 67 11.53 5.97 -64.45
CA PRO A 67 11.68 7.39 -64.14
C PRO A 67 10.71 7.84 -63.05
N VAL A 68 11.24 8.52 -62.02
CA VAL A 68 10.48 9.22 -60.97
C VAL A 68 10.66 10.73 -61.17
N THR A 69 9.72 11.36 -61.87
CA THR A 69 9.82 12.77 -62.26
C THR A 69 9.05 13.72 -61.33
N GLY A 70 7.94 13.24 -60.75
CA GLY A 70 7.06 14.04 -59.88
C GLY A 70 7.55 14.18 -58.43
N PRO A 71 6.93 15.08 -57.65
CA PRO A 71 7.29 15.34 -56.25
C PRO A 71 6.81 14.24 -55.28
N THR A 72 6.13 13.20 -55.78
CA THR A 72 5.61 12.09 -54.96
C THR A 72 5.89 10.76 -55.65
N ALA A 73 6.36 9.77 -54.90
CA ALA A 73 6.50 8.40 -55.37
C ALA A 73 5.67 7.44 -54.51
N THR A 74 4.90 6.58 -55.18
CA THR A 74 4.16 5.47 -54.54
C THR A 74 4.84 4.16 -54.93
N ILE A 75 5.29 3.42 -53.91
CA ILE A 75 6.14 2.23 -54.06
C ILE A 75 5.45 1.05 -53.38
N ARG A 76 5.08 0.03 -54.15
CA ARG A 76 4.55 -1.23 -53.61
C ARG A 76 5.71 -2.06 -53.10
N LEU A 77 5.63 -2.53 -51.86
CA LEU A 77 6.67 -3.35 -51.26
C LEU A 77 6.91 -4.70 -51.95
N PRO A 78 5.88 -5.42 -52.46
CA PRO A 78 6.10 -6.63 -53.25
C PRO A 78 6.96 -6.36 -54.49
N ASP A 79 6.71 -5.24 -55.17
CA ASP A 79 7.42 -4.86 -56.40
C ASP A 79 8.88 -4.50 -56.07
N LEU A 80 9.09 -3.76 -54.97
CA LEU A 80 10.42 -3.43 -54.49
C LEU A 80 11.21 -4.68 -54.06
N ASP A 81 10.60 -5.62 -53.33
CA ASP A 81 11.22 -6.89 -52.95
C ASP A 81 11.61 -7.71 -54.19
N THR A 82 10.70 -7.80 -55.18
CA THR A 82 10.97 -8.46 -56.46
C THR A 82 12.13 -7.79 -57.18
N ARG A 83 12.17 -6.45 -57.23
CA ARG A 83 13.28 -5.72 -57.85
C ARG A 83 14.62 -5.97 -57.17
N LEU A 84 14.67 -5.91 -55.84
CA LEU A 84 15.89 -6.21 -55.10
C LEU A 84 16.41 -7.61 -55.40
N ARG A 85 15.53 -8.63 -55.44
CA ARG A 85 15.90 -10.01 -55.79
C ARG A 85 16.41 -10.17 -57.22
N THR A 86 15.80 -9.48 -58.18
CA THR A 86 16.16 -9.58 -59.61
C THR A 86 17.31 -8.68 -60.04
N SER A 87 17.71 -7.73 -59.18
CA SER A 87 18.82 -6.79 -59.44
C SER A 87 20.16 -7.36 -58.97
N ALA A 88 21.25 -6.61 -59.18
CA ALA A 88 22.57 -6.91 -58.62
C ALA A 88 22.58 -7.02 -57.08
N VAL A 89 21.54 -6.55 -56.39
CA VAL A 89 21.36 -6.75 -54.94
C VAL A 89 21.11 -8.22 -54.60
N GLY A 90 20.37 -8.96 -55.43
CA GLY A 90 20.18 -10.42 -55.29
C GLY A 90 19.48 -10.90 -54.01
N ARG A 91 18.87 -10.01 -53.22
CA ARG A 91 18.36 -10.30 -51.87
C ARG A 91 16.93 -9.83 -51.66
N SER A 92 16.27 -10.42 -50.67
CA SER A 92 14.97 -9.93 -50.20
C SER A 92 15.08 -8.53 -49.59
N LEU A 93 13.99 -7.77 -49.63
CA LEU A 93 13.86 -6.48 -48.95
C LEU A 93 14.18 -6.59 -47.45
N ALA A 94 13.74 -7.68 -46.79
CA ALA A 94 14.03 -7.92 -45.39
C ALA A 94 15.53 -8.10 -45.14
N ALA A 95 16.22 -8.90 -45.96
CA ALA A 95 17.65 -9.12 -45.84
C ALA A 95 18.46 -7.86 -46.19
N THR A 96 18.05 -7.12 -47.23
CA THR A 96 18.63 -5.81 -47.56
C THR A 96 18.52 -4.85 -46.37
N LEU A 97 17.35 -4.74 -45.74
CA LEU A 97 17.18 -3.86 -44.58
C LEU A 97 17.98 -4.29 -43.36
N ARG A 98 18.14 -5.60 -43.10
CA ARG A 98 19.04 -6.12 -42.05
C ARG A 98 20.51 -5.79 -42.32
N ALA A 99 20.94 -5.79 -43.57
CA ALA A 99 22.30 -5.40 -43.94
C ALA A 99 22.56 -3.88 -43.81
N LEU A 100 21.52 -3.07 -44.00
CA LEU A 100 21.60 -1.60 -43.98
C LEU A 100 21.39 -0.98 -42.60
N GLY A 101 21.09 -1.75 -41.55
CA GLY A 101 20.79 -1.18 -40.23
C GLY A 101 20.54 -2.22 -39.14
N PRO A 102 19.94 -1.85 -37.99
CA PRO A 102 19.74 -2.76 -36.87
C PRO A 102 18.82 -3.94 -37.22
N PRO A 103 18.79 -5.02 -36.41
CA PRO A 103 17.87 -6.14 -36.59
C PRO A 103 16.42 -5.67 -36.74
N LEU A 104 15.68 -6.28 -37.67
CA LEU A 104 14.26 -5.99 -37.87
C LEU A 104 13.43 -6.61 -36.74
N THR A 105 12.51 -5.84 -36.18
CA THR A 105 11.55 -6.34 -35.18
C THR A 105 10.23 -6.69 -35.85
N ASP A 106 9.80 -7.95 -35.73
CA ASP A 106 8.43 -8.33 -36.10
C ASP A 106 7.45 -7.81 -35.04
N ARG A 107 6.92 -6.60 -35.24
CA ARG A 107 5.98 -5.99 -34.30
C ARG A 107 4.64 -6.72 -34.26
N ARG A 108 4.29 -7.49 -35.29
CA ARG A 108 3.07 -8.30 -35.31
C ARG A 108 3.27 -9.53 -34.43
N ALA A 109 4.35 -10.29 -34.63
CA ALA A 109 4.69 -11.44 -33.80
C ALA A 109 4.87 -11.05 -32.32
N VAL A 110 5.51 -9.91 -32.03
CA VAL A 110 5.63 -9.39 -30.65
C VAL A 110 4.26 -9.11 -30.03
N ARG A 111 3.34 -8.49 -30.78
CA ARG A 111 1.96 -8.23 -30.31
C ARG A 111 1.17 -9.53 -30.11
N ASP A 112 1.25 -10.45 -31.07
CA ASP A 112 0.55 -11.72 -31.04
C ASP A 112 1.06 -12.59 -29.87
N ALA A 113 2.38 -12.61 -29.63
CA ALA A 113 2.99 -13.29 -28.48
C ALA A 113 2.55 -12.67 -27.14
N ALA A 114 2.53 -11.35 -27.03
CA ALA A 114 2.05 -10.66 -25.83
C ALA A 114 0.56 -10.95 -25.56
N GLN A 115 -0.26 -10.99 -26.61
CA GLN A 115 -1.68 -11.33 -26.49
C GLN A 115 -1.88 -12.80 -26.10
N ALA A 116 -1.11 -13.72 -26.69
CA ALA A 116 -1.14 -15.14 -26.34
C ALA A 116 -0.75 -15.35 -24.87
N GLU A 117 0.29 -14.66 -24.39
CA GLU A 117 0.73 -14.74 -23.00
C GLU A 117 -0.34 -14.21 -22.03
N ARG A 118 -0.97 -13.07 -22.35
CA ARG A 118 -2.10 -12.54 -21.57
C ARG A 118 -3.26 -13.52 -21.51
N THR A 119 -3.57 -14.17 -22.64
CA THR A 119 -4.64 -15.16 -22.72
C THR A 119 -4.32 -16.38 -21.85
N ARG A 120 -3.09 -16.88 -21.91
CA ARG A 120 -2.62 -18.00 -21.06
C ARG A 120 -2.68 -17.66 -19.58
N LEU A 121 -2.20 -16.47 -19.18
CA LEU A 121 -2.25 -16.01 -17.79
C LEU A 121 -3.69 -16.01 -17.25
N TRP A 122 -4.63 -15.42 -17.99
CA TRP A 122 -6.02 -15.34 -17.54
C TRP A 122 -6.74 -16.69 -17.56
N THR A 123 -6.48 -17.53 -18.57
CA THR A 123 -7.00 -18.91 -18.59
C THR A 123 -6.52 -19.69 -17.37
N ALA A 124 -5.23 -19.62 -17.04
CA ALA A 124 -4.68 -20.28 -15.86
C ALA A 124 -5.22 -19.70 -14.55
N THR A 125 -5.45 -18.38 -14.49
CA THR A 125 -6.06 -17.71 -13.33
C THR A 125 -7.49 -18.18 -13.10
N GLU A 126 -8.30 -18.28 -14.16
CA GLU A 126 -9.67 -18.80 -14.10
C GLU A 126 -9.70 -20.25 -13.66
N MET A 127 -8.79 -21.09 -14.17
CA MET A 127 -8.64 -22.48 -13.71
C MET A 127 -8.25 -22.58 -12.23
N ALA A 128 -7.34 -21.72 -11.76
CA ALA A 128 -6.95 -21.67 -10.36
C ALA A 128 -8.13 -21.28 -9.47
N LEU A 129 -8.94 -20.28 -9.87
CA LEU A 129 -10.15 -19.90 -9.13
C LEU A 129 -11.16 -21.05 -9.10
N ALA A 130 -11.39 -21.71 -10.23
CA ALA A 130 -12.32 -22.82 -10.36
C ALA A 130 -11.98 -24.02 -9.49
N ALA A 131 -10.70 -24.17 -9.11
CA ALA A 131 -10.22 -25.22 -8.21
C ALA A 131 -10.46 -24.92 -6.71
N THR A 132 -11.06 -23.78 -6.37
CA THR A 132 -11.32 -23.35 -4.99
C THR A 132 -12.81 -23.18 -4.70
N PRO A 133 -13.23 -23.14 -3.42
CA PRO A 133 -14.61 -22.81 -3.04
C PRO A 133 -15.10 -21.45 -3.54
N LEU A 134 -14.20 -20.57 -3.99
CA LEU A 134 -14.53 -19.25 -4.51
C LEU A 134 -15.16 -19.30 -5.92
N ALA A 135 -15.13 -20.43 -6.62
CA ALA A 135 -15.65 -20.57 -7.98
C ALA A 135 -17.13 -20.14 -8.10
N ASP A 136 -17.92 -20.47 -7.08
CA ASP A 136 -19.36 -20.16 -7.03
C ASP A 136 -19.65 -18.74 -6.51
N GLN A 137 -18.64 -18.04 -6.01
CA GLN A 137 -18.78 -16.72 -5.42
C GLN A 137 -18.82 -15.60 -6.46
N ALA A 138 -19.93 -14.85 -6.51
CA ALA A 138 -20.08 -13.71 -7.42
C ALA A 138 -19.03 -12.61 -7.16
N TRP A 139 -18.71 -12.35 -5.89
CA TRP A 139 -17.72 -11.35 -5.49
C TRP A 139 -16.30 -11.71 -5.96
N ALA A 140 -15.95 -13.00 -6.01
CA ALA A 140 -14.63 -13.44 -6.46
C ALA A 140 -14.45 -13.21 -7.97
N ARG A 141 -15.51 -13.43 -8.77
CA ARG A 141 -15.50 -13.11 -10.20
C ARG A 141 -15.42 -11.60 -10.45
N GLN A 142 -16.16 -10.80 -9.66
CA GLN A 142 -16.07 -9.35 -9.72
C GLN A 142 -14.64 -8.87 -9.42
N TRP A 143 -14.04 -9.38 -8.34
CA TRP A 143 -12.66 -9.05 -7.95
C TRP A 143 -11.64 -9.36 -9.06
N LEU A 144 -11.71 -10.54 -9.69
CA LEU A 144 -10.84 -10.87 -10.82
C LEU A 144 -11.06 -9.93 -12.02
N GLU A 145 -12.30 -9.57 -12.32
CA GLU A 145 -12.61 -8.64 -13.41
C GLU A 145 -12.04 -7.23 -13.16
N GLU A 146 -12.09 -6.75 -11.91
CA GLU A 146 -11.47 -5.49 -11.52
C GLU A 146 -9.95 -5.52 -11.67
N ILE A 147 -9.30 -6.63 -11.29
CA ILE A 147 -7.86 -6.82 -11.50
C ILE A 147 -7.53 -6.82 -12.99
N ARG A 148 -8.36 -7.50 -13.81
CA ARG A 148 -8.22 -7.56 -15.26
C ARG A 148 -8.30 -6.19 -15.91
N ARG A 149 -9.30 -5.39 -15.53
CA ARG A 149 -9.48 -4.00 -16.00
C ARG A 149 -8.36 -3.08 -15.54
N GLY A 150 -7.89 -3.24 -14.31
CA GLY A 150 -6.82 -2.41 -13.74
C GLY A 150 -5.43 -2.67 -14.33
N GLY A 151 -5.25 -3.77 -15.08
CA GLY A 151 -3.98 -4.12 -15.73
C GLY A 151 -2.84 -4.44 -14.76
N THR A 152 -3.15 -4.68 -13.47
CA THR A 152 -2.13 -4.81 -12.41
C THR A 152 -1.17 -5.96 -12.65
N LEU A 153 -1.68 -7.09 -13.15
CA LEU A 153 -0.87 -8.27 -13.48
C LEU A 153 -0.02 -8.05 -14.74
N THR A 154 -0.48 -7.23 -15.68
CA THR A 154 0.26 -6.95 -16.93
C THR A 154 1.47 -6.04 -16.74
N ARG A 155 1.56 -5.36 -15.58
CA ARG A 155 2.71 -4.53 -15.20
C ARG A 155 3.84 -5.32 -14.55
N GLN A 156 3.67 -6.64 -14.36
CA GLN A 156 4.68 -7.47 -13.70
C GLN A 156 5.87 -7.78 -14.63
N PRO A 157 7.08 -7.98 -14.07
CA PRO A 157 8.29 -8.25 -14.85
C PRO A 157 8.20 -9.53 -15.69
N SER A 158 7.40 -10.50 -15.25
CA SER A 158 7.18 -11.76 -15.97
C SER A 158 5.77 -12.30 -15.78
N GLY A 159 5.26 -13.01 -16.79
CA GLY A 159 3.97 -13.72 -16.71
C GLY A 159 3.92 -14.77 -15.60
N ARG A 160 5.06 -15.42 -15.33
CA ARG A 160 5.20 -16.39 -14.22
C ARG A 160 5.01 -15.72 -12.86
N THR A 161 5.66 -14.57 -12.62
CA THR A 161 5.48 -13.80 -11.37
C THR A 161 4.03 -13.36 -11.21
N ALA A 162 3.39 -12.88 -12.29
CA ALA A 162 1.98 -12.50 -12.27
C ALA A 162 1.07 -13.68 -11.90
N LEU A 163 1.29 -14.84 -12.53
CA LEU A 163 0.52 -16.06 -12.27
C LEU A 163 0.69 -16.57 -10.84
N THR A 164 1.92 -16.65 -10.34
CA THR A 164 2.18 -17.04 -8.95
C THR A 164 1.48 -16.10 -7.98
N THR A 165 1.58 -14.78 -8.20
CA THR A 165 0.99 -13.79 -7.29
C THR A 165 -0.55 -13.88 -7.27
N ILE A 166 -1.21 -14.01 -8.43
CA ILE A 166 -2.67 -14.11 -8.46
C ILE A 166 -3.17 -15.45 -7.92
N THR A 167 -2.43 -16.54 -8.16
CA THR A 167 -2.76 -17.87 -7.60
C THR A 167 -2.68 -17.86 -6.07
N GLN A 168 -1.60 -17.30 -5.52
CA GLN A 168 -1.46 -17.11 -4.07
C GLN A 168 -2.56 -16.22 -3.49
N ALA A 169 -2.99 -15.19 -4.23
CA ALA A 169 -4.11 -14.34 -3.81
C ALA A 169 -5.43 -15.12 -3.74
N ILE A 170 -5.70 -15.95 -4.75
CA ILE A 170 -6.87 -16.85 -4.80
C ILE A 170 -6.83 -17.83 -3.62
N GLU A 171 -5.70 -18.50 -3.39
CA GLU A 171 -5.53 -19.47 -2.29
C GLU A 171 -5.69 -18.80 -0.91
N THR A 172 -5.16 -17.59 -0.75
CA THR A 172 -5.33 -16.80 0.48
C THR A 172 -6.80 -16.48 0.70
N LEU A 173 -7.50 -15.95 -0.30
CA LEU A 173 -8.92 -15.63 -0.19
C LEU A 173 -9.76 -16.88 0.04
N ALA A 174 -9.43 -18.03 -0.57
CA ALA A 174 -10.12 -19.30 -0.36
C ALA A 174 -9.93 -19.82 1.07
N THR A 175 -8.76 -19.56 1.67
CA THR A 175 -8.50 -19.88 3.09
C THR A 175 -9.33 -18.99 4.02
N LEU A 176 -9.49 -17.71 3.67
CA LEU A 176 -10.24 -16.75 4.47
C LEU A 176 -11.75 -16.88 4.32
N PHE A 177 -12.25 -17.32 3.17
CA PHE A 177 -13.67 -17.48 2.86
C PHE A 177 -13.96 -18.90 2.35
N PRO A 178 -13.87 -19.94 3.20
CA PRO A 178 -14.02 -21.34 2.78
C PRO A 178 -15.49 -21.74 2.50
N GLY A 179 -16.46 -20.92 2.93
CA GLY A 179 -17.89 -21.21 2.83
C GLY A 179 -18.54 -20.75 1.52
N THR A 180 -19.85 -20.95 1.42
CA THR A 180 -20.68 -20.52 0.28
C THR A 180 -21.15 -19.07 0.38
N GLY A 181 -20.76 -18.34 1.44
CA GLY A 181 -21.11 -16.93 1.63
C GLY A 181 -19.90 -15.98 1.64
N THR A 182 -20.15 -14.75 2.09
CA THR A 182 -19.15 -13.69 2.31
C THR A 182 -18.65 -13.65 3.76
N ASP A 183 -19.03 -14.64 4.55
CA ASP A 183 -18.59 -14.76 5.93
C ASP A 183 -17.19 -15.36 5.98
N PRO A 184 -16.27 -14.72 6.72
CA PRO A 184 -14.92 -15.24 6.85
C PRO A 184 -14.92 -16.53 7.69
N THR A 185 -13.82 -17.26 7.61
CA THR A 185 -13.56 -18.41 8.46
C THR A 185 -13.67 -18.03 9.95
N PRO A 186 -14.24 -18.90 10.80
CA PRO A 186 -14.25 -18.67 12.25
C PRO A 186 -12.85 -18.80 12.88
N ALA A 187 -11.88 -19.37 12.17
CA ALA A 187 -10.50 -19.47 12.63
C ALA A 187 -9.79 -18.12 12.50
N THR A 188 -9.13 -17.68 13.57
CA THR A 188 -8.29 -16.48 13.55
C THR A 188 -6.90 -16.82 13.01
N TRP A 189 -6.39 -15.99 12.10
CA TRP A 189 -5.07 -16.15 11.50
C TRP A 189 -4.13 -15.00 11.91
N GLY A 190 -2.89 -15.34 12.29
CA GLY A 190 -1.81 -14.36 12.24
C GLY A 190 -1.45 -14.04 10.79
N ARG A 191 -1.22 -12.76 10.45
CA ARG A 191 -0.89 -12.38 9.05
C ARG A 191 0.32 -13.14 8.49
N GLY A 192 1.39 -13.30 9.29
CA GLY A 192 2.59 -14.04 8.87
C GLY A 192 2.38 -15.55 8.78
N GLU A 193 1.51 -16.11 9.63
CA GLU A 193 1.10 -17.52 9.56
C GLU A 193 0.34 -17.79 8.24
N LEU A 194 -0.65 -16.94 7.93
CA LEU A 194 -1.41 -17.02 6.68
C LEU A 194 -0.50 -16.85 5.46
N ALA A 195 0.45 -15.91 5.51
CA ALA A 195 1.43 -15.71 4.45
C ALA A 195 2.32 -16.94 4.26
N THR A 196 2.81 -17.56 5.34
CA THR A 196 3.62 -18.78 5.26
C THR A 196 2.83 -19.93 4.64
N ARG A 197 1.56 -20.09 5.04
CA ARG A 197 0.67 -21.15 4.51
C ARG A 197 0.45 -21.04 3.01
N THR A 198 0.30 -19.82 2.50
CA THR A 198 -0.11 -19.56 1.10
C THR A 198 1.06 -19.26 0.17
N THR A 199 2.18 -18.78 0.71
CA THR A 199 3.34 -18.34 -0.09
C THR A 199 4.64 -19.06 0.24
N GLY A 200 4.69 -19.79 1.36
CA GLY A 200 5.93 -20.34 1.91
C GLY A 200 6.82 -19.31 2.62
N SER A 201 6.38 -18.05 2.72
CA SER A 201 7.11 -16.97 3.40
C SER A 201 6.21 -16.20 4.36
N ALA A 202 6.70 -15.93 5.57
CA ALA A 202 5.99 -15.11 6.56
C ALA A 202 5.76 -13.65 6.10
N HIS A 203 6.50 -13.20 5.09
CA HIS A 203 6.48 -11.82 4.58
C HIS A 203 5.63 -11.63 3.32
N GLY A 204 5.03 -12.70 2.79
CA GLY A 204 4.27 -12.65 1.55
C GLY A 204 3.07 -11.67 1.58
N LEU A 205 2.51 -11.42 2.76
CA LEU A 205 1.37 -10.52 2.98
C LEU A 205 1.74 -9.21 3.69
N ASP A 206 3.03 -8.86 3.70
CA ASP A 206 3.49 -7.60 4.29
C ASP A 206 2.91 -6.39 3.55
N ASP A 207 2.80 -5.28 4.29
CA ASP A 207 2.25 -4.04 3.76
C ASP A 207 3.08 -3.54 2.57
N GLY A 208 2.39 -3.08 1.52
CA GLY A 208 3.02 -2.58 0.29
C GLY A 208 3.30 -3.65 -0.76
N THR A 209 3.26 -4.94 -0.42
CA THR A 209 3.36 -6.03 -1.41
C THR A 209 2.15 -6.03 -2.35
N LEU A 210 2.36 -6.47 -3.60
CA LEU A 210 1.25 -6.64 -4.55
C LEU A 210 0.25 -7.68 -4.04
N LEU A 211 0.74 -8.80 -3.50
CA LEU A 211 -0.10 -9.88 -3.00
C LEU A 211 -1.05 -9.37 -1.90
N ALA A 212 -0.52 -8.68 -0.87
CA ALA A 212 -1.35 -8.10 0.18
C ALA A 212 -2.43 -7.17 -0.38
N ARG A 213 -2.08 -6.34 -1.37
CA ARG A 213 -3.05 -5.44 -2.01
C ARG A 213 -4.14 -6.19 -2.78
N LEU A 214 -3.80 -7.26 -3.50
CA LEU A 214 -4.79 -8.08 -4.22
C LEU A 214 -5.75 -8.78 -3.26
N VAL A 215 -5.22 -9.37 -2.18
CA VAL A 215 -6.04 -10.03 -1.15
C VAL A 215 -6.93 -9.03 -0.42
N GLN A 216 -6.39 -7.88 0.02
CA GLN A 216 -7.20 -6.84 0.66
C GLN A 216 -8.33 -6.32 -0.27
N ARG A 217 -8.06 -6.14 -1.57
CA ARG A 217 -9.13 -5.80 -2.53
C ARG A 217 -10.19 -6.90 -2.61
N GLY A 218 -9.78 -8.17 -2.59
CA GLY A 218 -10.71 -9.30 -2.55
C GLY A 218 -11.58 -9.28 -1.28
N ILE A 219 -10.98 -9.00 -0.12
CA ILE A 219 -11.70 -8.83 1.14
C ILE A 219 -12.70 -7.66 1.05
N ALA A 220 -12.29 -6.51 0.51
CA ALA A 220 -13.16 -5.34 0.35
C ALA A 220 -14.40 -5.66 -0.49
N VAL A 221 -14.21 -6.33 -1.63
CA VAL A 221 -15.30 -6.76 -2.51
C VAL A 221 -16.19 -7.80 -1.81
N ALA A 222 -15.61 -8.78 -1.12
CA ALA A 222 -16.36 -9.80 -0.36
C ALA A 222 -17.21 -9.17 0.76
N ARG A 223 -16.69 -8.14 1.44
CA ARG A 223 -17.37 -7.45 2.55
C ARG A 223 -18.27 -6.29 2.09
N GLY A 224 -18.28 -5.95 0.81
CA GLY A 224 -19.06 -4.85 0.26
C GLY A 224 -18.65 -3.48 0.79
N VAL A 225 -17.35 -3.28 1.06
CA VAL A 225 -16.79 -2.03 1.59
C VAL A 225 -15.82 -1.40 0.59
N ASP A 226 -15.65 -0.09 0.67
CA ASP A 226 -14.64 0.61 -0.12
C ASP A 226 -13.22 0.22 0.31
N PHE A 227 -12.31 0.19 -0.66
CA PHE A 227 -10.90 -0.10 -0.38
C PHE A 227 -10.25 1.09 0.36
N PRO A 228 -9.72 0.90 1.58
CA PRO A 228 -9.20 1.99 2.40
C PRO A 228 -7.90 2.59 1.84
N SER A 229 -7.78 3.92 1.90
CA SER A 229 -6.58 4.65 1.48
C SER A 229 -5.50 4.72 2.57
N ASP A 230 -5.88 4.56 3.84
CA ASP A 230 -5.01 4.72 5.00
C ASP A 230 -4.60 3.38 5.64
N ALA A 231 -3.56 3.42 6.48
CA ALA A 231 -3.06 2.22 7.15
C ALA A 231 -4.03 1.65 8.21
N PRO A 232 -4.70 2.49 9.05
CA PRO A 232 -5.73 2.02 9.97
C PRO A 232 -6.88 1.28 9.27
N GLY A 233 -7.42 1.82 8.17
CA GLY A 233 -8.46 1.17 7.40
C GLY A 233 -8.01 -0.18 6.82
N ARG A 234 -6.79 -0.25 6.27
CA ARG A 234 -6.21 -1.52 5.79
C ARG A 234 -6.09 -2.58 6.87
N ARG A 235 -5.72 -2.19 8.10
CA ARG A 235 -5.69 -3.10 9.27
C ARG A 235 -7.09 -3.53 9.71
N ALA A 236 -8.06 -2.63 9.66
CA ALA A 236 -9.46 -2.96 9.94
C ALA A 236 -10.01 -3.98 8.93
N LEU A 237 -9.63 -3.85 7.67
CA LEU A 237 -10.05 -4.76 6.61
C LEU A 237 -9.53 -6.19 6.82
N TRP A 238 -8.26 -6.36 7.23
CA TRP A 238 -7.73 -7.67 7.60
C TRP A 238 -8.53 -8.33 8.73
N ARG A 239 -8.90 -7.56 9.76
CA ARG A 239 -9.70 -8.06 10.88
C ARG A 239 -11.09 -8.54 10.45
N GLN A 240 -11.70 -7.87 9.47
CA GLN A 240 -12.99 -8.30 8.91
C GLN A 240 -12.92 -9.64 8.17
N ALA A 241 -11.71 -10.12 7.85
CA ALA A 241 -11.47 -11.43 7.26
C ALA A 241 -10.81 -12.42 8.24
N SER A 242 -10.97 -12.20 9.56
CA SER A 242 -10.38 -13.04 10.62
C SER A 242 -8.84 -13.05 10.63
N VAL A 243 -8.19 -12.08 10.00
CA VAL A 243 -6.73 -11.91 10.04
C VAL A 243 -6.40 -10.83 11.06
N THR A 244 -5.75 -11.22 12.14
CA THR A 244 -5.37 -10.32 13.21
C THR A 244 -3.88 -10.01 13.18
N PRO A 245 -3.47 -8.77 13.52
CA PRO A 245 -2.08 -8.52 13.87
C PRO A 245 -1.71 -9.29 15.14
N ASP A 246 -0.46 -9.19 15.57
CA ASP A 246 -0.09 -9.62 16.92
C ASP A 246 -0.95 -8.89 17.97
N GLU A 247 -1.76 -9.67 18.71
CA GLU A 247 -2.72 -9.15 19.68
C GLU A 247 -2.25 -9.27 21.13
N VAL A 248 -1.05 -9.81 21.36
CA VAL A 248 -0.52 -10.11 22.70
C VAL A 248 0.72 -9.30 23.06
N SER A 249 1.51 -8.84 22.08
CA SER A 249 2.71 -8.04 22.41
C SER A 249 2.40 -6.58 22.73
N SER A 250 1.30 -6.03 22.21
CA SER A 250 0.85 -4.68 22.55
C SER A 250 -0.10 -4.74 23.74
N THR A 251 0.25 -4.00 24.80
CA THR A 251 -0.54 -3.91 26.03
C THR A 251 -0.89 -2.46 26.34
N VAL A 252 -1.97 -2.26 27.10
CA VAL A 252 -2.29 -0.99 27.77
C VAL A 252 -2.14 -1.19 29.27
N LEU A 253 -1.41 -0.29 29.92
CA LEU A 253 -1.25 -0.28 31.37
C LEU A 253 -2.48 0.38 32.01
N THR A 254 -3.05 -0.30 33.00
CA THR A 254 -4.26 0.14 33.70
C THR A 254 -4.11 -0.04 35.19
N TYR A 255 -4.83 0.76 35.97
CA TYR A 255 -4.86 0.68 37.42
C TYR A 255 -6.27 1.02 37.93
N GLY A 256 -6.67 0.41 39.04
CA GLY A 256 -7.95 0.75 39.69
C GLY A 256 -9.21 0.42 38.89
N LEU A 257 -9.14 -0.30 37.76
CA LEU A 257 -10.33 -0.64 36.98
C LEU A 257 -11.22 -1.65 37.72
N ARG A 258 -12.50 -1.31 37.89
CA ARG A 258 -13.49 -2.11 38.61
C ARG A 258 -14.75 -2.35 37.77
N PRO A 259 -14.68 -3.10 36.66
CA PRO A 259 -15.85 -3.39 35.85
C PRO A 259 -16.89 -4.20 36.64
N THR A 260 -18.16 -3.93 36.38
CA THR A 260 -19.33 -4.71 36.80
C THR A 260 -19.41 -5.97 35.94
N GLY A 261 -19.42 -7.14 36.57
CA GLY A 261 -19.37 -8.43 35.86
C GLY A 261 -18.93 -9.56 36.79
N ALA A 262 -19.43 -10.77 36.56
CA ALA A 262 -19.19 -11.91 37.45
C ALA A 262 -18.18 -12.93 36.88
N THR A 263 -17.61 -12.70 35.68
CA THR A 263 -16.63 -13.63 35.12
C THR A 263 -15.28 -13.47 35.81
N TRP A 264 -14.38 -14.46 35.61
CA TRP A 264 -13.07 -14.45 36.23
C TRP A 264 -12.22 -13.27 35.76
N GLN A 265 -12.43 -12.75 34.55
CA GLN A 265 -11.68 -11.62 34.01
C GLN A 265 -12.04 -10.31 34.71
N GLU A 266 -13.34 -9.99 34.84
CA GLU A 266 -13.76 -8.78 35.57
C GLU A 266 -13.45 -8.91 37.07
N ALA A 267 -13.62 -10.09 37.65
CA ALA A 267 -13.22 -10.37 39.03
C ALA A 267 -11.71 -10.20 39.24
N GLY A 268 -10.89 -10.64 38.29
CA GLY A 268 -9.43 -10.47 38.32
C GLY A 268 -9.01 -9.01 38.34
N LEU A 269 -9.66 -8.15 37.54
CA LEU A 269 -9.40 -6.69 37.56
C LEU A 269 -9.76 -6.08 38.92
N ARG A 270 -10.91 -6.44 39.50
CA ARG A 270 -11.29 -5.97 40.84
C ARG A 270 -10.32 -6.44 41.93
N GLN A 271 -9.89 -7.70 41.87
CA GLN A 271 -8.90 -8.26 42.81
C GLN A 271 -7.57 -7.50 42.72
N ARG A 272 -7.08 -7.23 41.51
CA ARG A 272 -5.86 -6.40 41.33
C ARG A 272 -6.05 -5.00 41.90
N ALA A 273 -7.20 -4.37 41.64
CA ALA A 273 -7.52 -3.07 42.23
C ALA A 273 -7.58 -3.10 43.77
N ASP A 274 -8.18 -4.14 44.38
CA ASP A 274 -8.23 -4.34 45.84
C ASP A 274 -6.83 -4.47 46.46
N HIS A 275 -5.88 -5.04 45.71
CA HIS A 275 -4.49 -5.20 46.09
C HIS A 275 -3.57 -4.08 45.61
N ARG A 276 -4.10 -3.05 44.96
CA ARG A 276 -3.35 -1.91 44.39
C ARG A 276 -2.26 -2.35 43.40
N LEU A 277 -2.57 -3.36 42.59
CA LEU A 277 -1.69 -3.85 41.53
C LEU A 277 -2.18 -3.36 40.18
N GLU A 278 -1.25 -2.90 39.36
CA GLU A 278 -1.48 -2.55 37.98
C GLU A 278 -1.79 -3.78 37.13
N ALA A 279 -2.44 -3.58 35.99
CA ALA A 279 -2.73 -4.62 35.01
C ALA A 279 -2.35 -4.15 33.61
N HIS A 280 -1.58 -4.98 32.90
CA HIS A 280 -1.40 -4.87 31.46
C HIS A 280 -2.49 -5.67 30.76
N LEU A 281 -3.28 -5.00 29.92
CA LEU A 281 -4.30 -5.65 29.10
C LEU A 281 -3.86 -5.73 27.64
N THR A 282 -3.89 -6.92 27.08
CA THR A 282 -3.63 -7.16 25.66
C THR A 282 -4.87 -6.89 24.81
N LEU A 283 -4.69 -6.67 23.50
CA LEU A 283 -5.83 -6.60 22.55
C LEU A 283 -6.68 -7.88 22.60
N ARG A 284 -6.05 -9.04 22.78
CA ARG A 284 -6.74 -10.32 22.88
C ARG A 284 -7.65 -10.38 24.11
N GLU A 285 -7.18 -9.90 25.25
CA GLU A 285 -8.00 -9.84 26.48
C GLU A 285 -9.16 -8.85 26.33
N LEU A 286 -8.93 -7.67 25.76
CA LEU A 286 -9.98 -6.66 25.56
C LEU A 286 -11.15 -7.16 24.70
N ARG A 287 -10.93 -8.14 23.82
CA ARG A 287 -12.02 -8.77 23.05
C ARG A 287 -12.85 -9.77 23.83
N ALA A 288 -12.29 -10.36 24.88
CA ALA A 288 -12.97 -11.32 25.72
C ALA A 288 -13.62 -10.67 26.96
N LEU A 289 -13.09 -9.51 27.37
CA LEU A 289 -13.57 -8.72 28.50
C LEU A 289 -14.91 -8.06 28.20
N HIS A 290 -15.82 -8.09 29.18
CA HIS A 290 -17.06 -7.30 29.14
C HIS A 290 -16.94 -6.14 30.14
N LEU A 291 -16.35 -5.04 29.68
CA LEU A 291 -16.09 -3.86 30.49
C LEU A 291 -17.36 -3.01 30.65
N THR A 292 -18.21 -3.38 31.61
CA THR A 292 -19.39 -2.58 31.98
C THR A 292 -19.09 -1.79 33.26
N PHE A 293 -19.44 -0.51 33.32
CA PHE A 293 -19.22 0.34 34.49
C PHE A 293 -20.51 1.07 34.86
N PRO A 294 -20.65 1.58 36.11
CA PRO A 294 -21.68 2.57 36.40
C PRO A 294 -21.58 3.74 35.41
N PRO A 295 -22.71 4.24 34.86
CA PRO A 295 -22.69 5.35 33.93
C PRO A 295 -21.94 6.56 34.50
N ARG A 296 -21.17 7.25 33.66
CA ARG A 296 -20.32 8.40 34.02
C ARG A 296 -19.24 8.11 35.06
N THR A 297 -18.82 6.85 35.21
CA THR A 297 -17.57 6.54 35.92
C THR A 297 -16.44 7.34 35.27
N ARG A 298 -15.78 8.21 36.05
CA ARG A 298 -14.64 9.02 35.61
C ARG A 298 -13.39 8.15 35.58
N ILE A 299 -12.73 8.11 34.44
CA ILE A 299 -11.48 7.39 34.22
C ILE A 299 -10.40 8.39 33.87
N HIS A 300 -9.33 8.39 34.64
CA HIS A 300 -8.18 9.24 34.39
C HIS A 300 -7.27 8.58 33.35
N VAL A 301 -6.74 9.38 32.45
CA VAL A 301 -5.84 8.95 31.37
C VAL A 301 -4.57 9.77 31.49
N CYS A 302 -3.44 9.10 31.63
CA CYS A 302 -2.11 9.70 31.72
C CYS A 302 -1.19 9.18 30.61
N GLU A 303 -0.12 9.91 30.32
CA GLU A 303 0.86 9.48 29.31
C GLU A 303 1.93 8.58 29.90
N ASN A 304 2.40 8.90 31.09
CA ASN A 304 3.59 8.34 31.71
C ASN A 304 3.23 7.22 32.71
N PRO A 305 3.87 6.04 32.61
CA PRO A 305 3.70 4.96 33.58
C PRO A 305 4.01 5.38 35.03
N ARG A 306 4.87 6.38 35.23
CA ARG A 306 5.24 6.86 36.57
C ARG A 306 4.04 7.39 37.36
N VAL A 307 3.03 7.97 36.71
CA VAL A 307 1.78 8.40 37.36
C VAL A 307 1.02 7.20 37.92
N VAL A 308 0.98 6.09 37.17
CA VAL A 308 0.33 4.86 37.61
C VAL A 308 1.06 4.24 38.79
N GLU A 309 2.38 4.12 38.71
CA GLU A 309 3.21 3.59 39.80
C GLU A 309 3.01 4.42 41.09
N ALA A 310 3.05 5.74 40.98
CA ALA A 310 2.89 6.61 42.14
C ALA A 310 1.45 6.56 42.71
N ALA A 311 0.43 6.42 41.86
CA ALA A 311 -0.95 6.23 42.30
C ALA A 311 -1.11 4.90 43.07
N ALA A 312 -0.44 3.84 42.61
CA ALA A 312 -0.41 2.55 43.31
C ALA A 312 0.31 2.63 44.66
N ASP A 313 1.50 3.24 44.69
CA ASP A 313 2.32 3.44 45.90
C ASP A 313 1.59 4.26 46.97
N THR A 314 0.79 5.25 46.54
CA THR A 314 0.00 6.12 47.43
C THR A 314 -1.40 5.59 47.73
N ALA A 315 -1.74 4.39 47.24
CA ALA A 315 -3.03 3.74 47.44
C ALA A 315 -4.25 4.55 46.96
N CYS A 316 -4.08 5.34 45.89
CA CYS A 316 -5.21 5.97 45.19
C CYS A 316 -6.18 4.90 44.68
N THR A 317 -7.47 5.21 44.57
CA THR A 317 -8.46 4.21 44.10
C THR A 317 -9.13 4.59 42.78
N ALA A 318 -8.91 5.81 42.30
CA ALA A 318 -9.42 6.28 41.02
C ALA A 318 -8.87 5.42 39.86
N PRO A 319 -9.70 5.01 38.90
CA PRO A 319 -9.27 4.21 37.77
C PRO A 319 -8.40 5.04 36.81
N LEU A 320 -7.29 4.44 36.39
CA LEU A 320 -6.27 5.04 35.54
C LEU A 320 -5.98 4.17 34.31
N ILE A 321 -5.73 4.82 33.19
CA ILE A 321 -5.23 4.22 31.95
C ILE A 321 -3.99 5.01 31.52
N CYS A 322 -2.89 4.32 31.32
CA CYS A 322 -1.67 4.92 30.80
C CYS A 322 -1.53 4.63 29.30
N THR A 323 -1.29 5.68 28.52
CA THR A 323 -1.06 5.58 27.07
C THR A 323 0.38 5.23 26.71
N SER A 324 1.33 5.40 27.65
CA SER A 324 2.76 5.14 27.47
C SER A 324 3.35 5.87 26.25
N GLY A 325 3.02 7.15 26.10
CA GLY A 325 3.48 7.98 24.99
C GLY A 325 2.84 7.71 23.63
N SER A 326 1.78 6.89 23.56
CA SER A 326 1.14 6.61 22.28
C SER A 326 -0.36 6.29 22.38
N ALA A 327 -1.14 6.82 21.43
CA ALA A 327 -2.48 6.32 21.13
C ALA A 327 -2.40 5.05 20.26
N ALA A 328 -1.75 4.01 20.81
CA ALA A 328 -1.66 2.69 20.20
C ALA A 328 -3.06 2.06 20.00
N THR A 329 -3.15 1.06 19.13
CA THR A 329 -4.45 0.41 18.82
C THR A 329 -5.07 -0.21 20.07
N VAL A 330 -4.28 -0.78 20.98
CA VAL A 330 -4.77 -1.36 22.25
C VAL A 330 -5.38 -0.30 23.18
N VAL A 331 -4.72 0.85 23.34
CA VAL A 331 -5.19 1.98 24.16
C VAL A 331 -6.52 2.49 23.62
N LEU A 332 -6.58 2.79 22.32
CA LEU A 332 -7.81 3.28 21.68
C LEU A 332 -8.94 2.24 21.71
N THR A 333 -8.62 0.95 21.60
CA THR A 333 -9.64 -0.11 21.72
C THR A 333 -10.24 -0.14 23.13
N LEU A 334 -9.41 0.01 24.16
CA LEU A 334 -9.89 0.10 25.54
C LEU A 334 -10.74 1.36 25.75
N LEU A 335 -10.26 2.54 25.32
CA LEU A 335 -11.01 3.79 25.44
C LEU A 335 -12.32 3.78 24.66
N ASP A 336 -12.34 3.23 23.44
CA ASP A 336 -13.57 3.04 22.65
C ASP A 336 -14.56 2.13 23.40
N THR A 337 -14.07 1.05 24.01
CA THR A 337 -14.92 0.11 24.80
C THR A 337 -15.52 0.79 26.03
N LEU A 338 -14.72 1.56 26.76
CA LEU A 338 -15.16 2.28 27.96
C LEU A 338 -16.09 3.45 27.63
N SER A 339 -15.83 4.15 26.52
CA SER A 339 -16.72 5.20 26.00
C SER A 339 -18.08 4.62 25.63
N ALA A 340 -18.11 3.47 24.95
CA ALA A 340 -19.36 2.75 24.64
C ALA A 340 -20.09 2.27 25.90
N ALA A 341 -19.37 1.99 27.00
CA ALA A 341 -19.95 1.68 28.30
C ALA A 341 -20.44 2.93 29.08
N GLY A 342 -20.27 4.13 28.53
CA GLY A 342 -20.72 5.38 29.13
C GLY A 342 -19.79 5.96 30.19
N CYS A 343 -18.52 5.59 30.21
CA CYS A 343 -17.50 6.22 31.06
C CYS A 343 -17.18 7.64 30.56
N ALA A 344 -16.74 8.50 31.49
CA ALA A 344 -16.20 9.83 31.19
C ALA A 344 -14.68 9.82 31.40
N PHE A 345 -13.95 10.65 30.67
CA PHE A 345 -12.49 10.66 30.69
C PHE A 345 -11.94 12.01 31.16
N ALA A 346 -10.83 11.97 31.87
CA ALA A 346 -10.01 13.12 32.20
C ALA A 346 -8.59 12.83 31.73
N TYR A 347 -8.01 13.67 30.87
CA TYR A 347 -6.72 13.42 30.22
C TYR A 347 -5.66 14.40 30.70
N HIS A 348 -4.51 13.86 31.09
CA HIS A 348 -3.27 14.61 31.30
C HIS A 348 -2.14 13.96 30.49
N GLY A 349 -1.12 14.76 30.16
CA GLY A 349 0.05 14.33 29.41
C GLY A 349 1.13 15.40 29.42
N ASP A 350 2.19 15.16 28.66
CA ASP A 350 3.34 16.08 28.61
C ASP A 350 2.96 17.44 27.99
N PHE A 351 3.55 18.51 28.53
CA PHE A 351 3.52 19.83 27.91
C PHE A 351 4.68 19.96 26.93
N ASP A 352 4.59 19.24 25.82
CA ASP A 352 5.40 19.40 24.62
C ASP A 352 4.54 19.25 23.35
N TRP A 353 5.06 19.58 22.17
CA TRP A 353 4.23 19.53 20.96
C TRP A 353 3.69 18.12 20.61
N PRO A 354 4.47 17.03 20.74
CA PRO A 354 3.94 15.67 20.65
C PRO A 354 2.81 15.35 21.65
N GLY A 355 2.95 15.75 22.90
CA GLY A 355 1.97 15.60 23.97
C GLY A 355 0.67 16.36 23.67
N ILE A 356 0.77 17.60 23.16
CA ILE A 356 -0.40 18.36 22.69
C ILE A 356 -1.09 17.65 21.51
N VAL A 357 -0.35 17.04 20.58
CA VAL A 357 -0.96 16.23 19.50
C VAL A 357 -1.73 15.03 20.06
N LEU A 358 -1.17 14.33 21.05
CA LEU A 358 -1.84 13.18 21.67
C LEU A 358 -3.08 13.62 22.48
N ALA A 359 -2.96 14.69 23.26
CA ALA A 359 -4.05 15.30 24.02
C ALA A 359 -5.20 15.71 23.09
N ASN A 360 -4.92 16.45 22.00
CA ASN A 360 -5.91 16.82 21.00
C ASN A 360 -6.65 15.60 20.43
N ARG A 361 -5.92 14.51 20.20
CA ARG A 361 -6.50 13.26 19.69
C ARG A 361 -7.43 12.60 20.71
N VAL A 362 -7.03 12.50 21.97
CA VAL A 362 -7.83 11.85 23.02
C VAL A 362 -9.02 12.72 23.43
N ILE A 363 -8.78 14.00 23.74
CA ILE A 363 -9.80 14.99 24.10
C ILE A 363 -10.82 15.14 22.97
N GLY A 364 -10.36 15.33 21.73
CA GLY A 364 -11.26 15.50 20.59
C GLY A 364 -12.10 14.26 20.28
N ARG A 365 -11.54 13.05 20.41
CA ARG A 365 -12.26 11.80 20.10
C ARG A 365 -13.24 11.39 21.19
N TYR A 366 -12.88 11.57 22.45
CA TYR A 366 -13.64 11.05 23.60
C TYR A 366 -14.31 12.14 24.45
N GLN A 367 -14.20 13.40 24.04
CA GLN A 367 -14.66 14.56 24.81
C GLN A 367 -14.10 14.54 26.25
N ALA A 368 -12.83 14.13 26.39
CA ALA A 368 -12.17 14.04 27.68
C ALA A 368 -11.95 15.46 28.25
N GLU A 369 -12.07 15.60 29.58
CA GLU A 369 -11.74 16.86 30.25
C GLU A 369 -10.21 17.04 30.32
N PRO A 370 -9.67 18.24 30.04
CA PRO A 370 -8.25 18.52 30.23
C PRO A 370 -7.95 18.53 31.72
N TRP A 371 -7.26 17.49 32.20
CA TRP A 371 -6.91 17.32 33.60
C TRP A 371 -5.58 18.01 33.88
N ARG A 372 -5.61 19.12 34.63
CA ARG A 372 -4.42 19.94 34.93
C ARG A 372 -3.60 20.29 33.67
N MET A 373 -4.30 20.57 32.58
CA MET A 373 -3.71 20.74 31.25
C MET A 373 -4.09 22.07 30.60
N ALA A 374 -4.48 23.08 31.38
CA ALA A 374 -4.75 24.42 30.88
C ALA A 374 -3.48 25.30 30.85
N ALA A 375 -3.55 26.46 30.20
CA ALA A 375 -2.46 27.45 30.17
C ALA A 375 -2.00 27.82 31.59
N ALA A 376 -2.94 28.01 32.51
CA ALA A 376 -2.63 28.36 33.90
C ALA A 376 -1.89 27.23 34.65
N ASP A 377 -2.21 25.96 34.35
CA ASP A 377 -1.51 24.81 34.93
C ASP A 377 -0.06 24.77 34.41
N TYR A 378 0.14 25.00 33.10
CA TYR A 378 1.47 25.07 32.49
C TYR A 378 2.33 26.19 33.11
N GLU A 379 1.80 27.41 33.23
CA GLU A 379 2.52 28.54 33.85
C GLU A 379 2.92 28.24 35.29
N TYR A 380 2.00 27.64 36.05
CA TYR A 380 2.25 27.25 37.43
C TYR A 380 3.39 26.23 37.52
N LEU A 381 3.38 25.19 36.69
CA LEU A 381 4.40 24.15 36.67
C LEU A 381 5.76 24.67 36.17
N ALA A 382 5.77 25.53 35.14
CA ALA A 382 6.99 26.16 34.65
C ALA A 382 7.65 27.05 35.72
N THR A 383 6.84 27.88 36.39
CA THR A 383 7.31 28.74 37.50
C THR A 383 7.84 27.89 38.66
N ARG A 384 7.14 26.80 39.00
CA ARG A 384 7.57 25.89 40.06
C ARG A 384 8.91 25.22 39.73
N ALA A 385 9.10 24.76 38.49
CA ALA A 385 10.36 24.16 38.04
C ALA A 385 11.53 25.16 38.12
N GLU A 386 11.31 26.41 37.72
CA GLU A 386 12.29 27.48 37.83
C GLU A 386 12.67 27.74 39.30
N LEU A 387 11.70 27.88 40.20
CA LEU A 387 11.92 28.10 41.64
C LEU A 387 12.68 26.95 42.31
N GLN A 388 12.49 25.73 41.81
CA GLN A 388 13.19 24.53 42.29
C GLN A 388 14.60 24.37 41.69
N GLY A 389 14.99 25.26 40.76
CA GLY A 389 16.28 25.18 40.07
C GLY A 389 16.39 23.99 39.13
N THR A 390 15.27 23.44 38.66
CA THR A 390 15.26 22.37 37.66
C THR A 390 15.74 22.92 36.33
N PRO A 391 16.76 22.31 35.69
CA PRO A 391 17.22 22.77 34.39
C PRO A 391 16.09 22.74 33.35
N PRO A 392 15.81 23.85 32.64
CA PRO A 392 14.72 23.90 31.67
C PRO A 392 15.03 22.98 30.48
N LEU A 393 14.06 22.16 30.12
CA LEU A 393 14.09 21.42 28.86
C LEU A 393 13.55 22.35 27.76
N PRO A 394 14.29 22.65 26.68
CA PRO A 394 13.80 23.53 25.65
C PRO A 394 12.62 22.90 24.92
N LEU A 395 11.56 23.68 24.72
CA LEU A 395 10.45 23.30 23.85
C LEU A 395 10.94 23.33 22.39
N THR A 396 10.84 22.20 21.70
CA THR A 396 11.33 22.07 20.31
C THR A 396 10.26 21.47 19.41
N GLY A 397 10.28 21.86 18.12
CA GLY A 397 9.35 21.36 17.12
C GLY A 397 8.45 22.47 16.55
N THR A 398 7.44 22.06 15.80
CA THR A 398 6.43 22.98 15.24
C THR A 398 5.32 23.20 16.26
N PRO A 399 4.95 24.46 16.58
CA PRO A 399 3.84 24.75 17.47
C PRO A 399 2.53 24.08 17.05
N ILE A 400 1.80 23.57 18.04
CA ILE A 400 0.51 22.90 17.86
C ILE A 400 -0.52 23.59 18.76
N GLU A 401 -1.62 24.01 18.17
CA GLU A 401 -2.74 24.59 18.92
C GLU A 401 -3.44 23.53 19.78
N ALA A 402 -3.67 23.85 21.05
CA ALA A 402 -4.47 23.03 21.95
C ALA A 402 -5.96 23.30 21.72
N THR A 403 -6.71 22.27 21.34
CA THR A 403 -8.13 22.41 20.97
C THR A 403 -9.05 22.73 22.15
N TRP A 404 -8.58 22.53 23.38
CA TRP A 404 -9.33 22.77 24.61
C TRP A 404 -9.02 24.11 25.27
N ASP A 405 -7.89 24.74 24.93
CA ASP A 405 -7.43 26.00 25.52
C ASP A 405 -6.63 26.80 24.48
N ALA A 406 -7.18 27.93 24.03
CA ALA A 406 -6.59 28.78 23.01
C ALA A 406 -5.36 29.58 23.50
N GLU A 407 -5.14 29.69 24.82
CA GLU A 407 -4.01 30.42 25.38
C GLU A 407 -2.78 29.52 25.56
N LEU A 408 -2.98 28.21 25.74
CA LEU A 408 -1.92 27.28 26.10
C LEU A 408 -0.75 27.27 25.11
N ALA A 409 -1.02 27.19 23.80
CA ALA A 409 0.05 27.14 22.79
C ALA A 409 0.89 28.43 22.78
N ALA A 410 0.25 29.60 22.93
CA ALA A 410 0.95 30.89 23.00
C ALA A 410 1.79 31.00 24.29
N THR A 411 1.25 30.54 25.41
CA THR A 411 1.98 30.50 26.69
C THR A 411 3.18 29.56 26.62
N MET A 412 3.03 28.37 26.02
CA MET A 412 4.13 27.42 25.80
C MET A 412 5.24 27.99 24.92
N ASP A 413 4.87 28.68 23.83
CA ASP A 413 5.84 29.35 22.95
C ASP A 413 6.56 30.51 23.65
N ALA A 414 5.85 31.26 24.49
CA ALA A 414 6.41 32.39 25.24
C ALA A 414 7.41 31.96 26.33
N LEU A 415 7.12 30.89 27.08
CA LEU A 415 8.03 30.36 28.11
C LEU A 415 9.12 29.47 27.51
N GLY A 416 8.83 28.79 26.39
CA GLY A 416 9.81 28.02 25.63
C GLY A 416 10.34 26.78 26.35
N VAL A 417 9.62 26.26 27.35
CA VAL A 417 10.01 25.08 28.14
C VAL A 417 9.06 23.92 27.93
N ALA A 418 9.61 22.73 27.72
CA ALA A 418 8.87 21.48 27.75
C ALA A 418 8.81 20.96 29.19
N LEU A 419 7.65 20.48 29.62
CA LEU A 419 7.45 19.88 30.95
C LEU A 419 6.91 18.46 30.78
N HIS A 420 7.62 17.48 31.32
CA HIS A 420 7.12 16.11 31.40
C HIS A 420 6.05 15.99 32.49
N GLU A 421 5.21 14.98 32.36
CA GLU A 421 4.10 14.66 33.26
C GLU A 421 4.52 14.58 34.74
N GLU A 422 5.76 14.14 35.04
CA GLU A 422 6.27 14.08 36.42
C GLU A 422 6.34 15.43 37.14
N ALA A 423 6.40 16.55 36.40
CA ALA A 423 6.37 17.88 36.99
C ALA A 423 5.06 18.16 37.74
N ALA A 424 3.96 17.54 37.31
CA ALA A 424 2.63 17.67 37.90
C ALA A 424 2.30 16.55 38.90
N LEU A 425 3.18 15.59 39.12
CA LEU A 425 2.87 14.30 39.76
C LEU A 425 2.13 14.43 41.10
N ASP A 426 2.58 15.32 41.98
CA ASP A 426 1.94 15.52 43.29
C ASP A 426 0.53 16.12 43.21
N LEU A 427 0.29 17.01 42.24
CA LEU A 427 -1.05 17.56 41.97
C LEU A 427 -1.98 16.48 41.42
N LEU A 428 -1.49 15.68 40.47
CA LEU A 428 -2.27 14.59 39.89
C LEU A 428 -2.66 13.56 40.95
N LEU A 429 -1.72 13.18 41.82
CA LEU A 429 -2.00 12.27 42.94
C LEU A 429 -3.00 12.87 43.94
N GLY A 430 -2.94 14.19 44.16
CA GLY A 430 -3.96 14.90 44.95
C GLY A 430 -5.36 14.71 44.38
N ASP A 431 -5.52 14.97 43.07
CA ASP A 431 -6.81 14.81 42.38
C ASP A 431 -7.29 13.34 42.35
N LEU A 432 -6.38 12.37 42.28
CA LEU A 432 -6.70 10.93 42.27
C LEU A 432 -7.08 10.37 43.65
N ALA A 433 -6.71 11.08 44.72
CA ALA A 433 -7.04 10.72 46.09
C ALA A 433 -8.41 11.26 46.53
N GLU A 434 -8.94 12.28 45.83
CA GLU A 434 -10.28 12.82 46.08
C GLU A 434 -11.36 11.85 45.53
N PRO A 435 -12.39 11.50 46.34
CA PRO A 435 -13.40 10.49 46.01
C PRO A 435 -14.45 10.91 44.96
#